data_AF-Q30PJ8-F1
#
_entry.id   AF-Q30PJ8-F1
#
_cell.length_a   1.000
_cell.length_b   1.000
_cell.length_c   1.000
_cell.angle_alpha   90.00
_cell.angle_beta   90.00
_cell.angle_gamma   90.00
#
_symmetry.space_group_name_H-M   'P 1'
#
loop_
_entity.id
_entity.type
_entity.pdbx_description
1 polymer ?
#
loop_
_entity_poly.entity_id
_entity_poly.type
_entity_poly.pdbx_seq_one_letter_code
_entity_poly.pdbx_strand_id
1 'polypeptide(L)'
;MRLESINIEYLVVAMAAMILYLLYYVFTKDAQYNKNIRSVATVAEELNKEIFYLKKKLTDTQTNIKQNSSRMSDEEIYQEVERTVYDMVKPISVSIKRLEESIHMIEGHIESRLSSLESGVKQISIPASIHGNDDEKIISLYKQGVGLETISKELHISKAEVEFVLKINKIK
;
A
#
# COMPACT_ATOMS: atom_id res chain seq x y z
N MET A 1 27.00 36.39 105.15
CA MET A 1 26.73 37.48 104.18
C MET A 1 27.43 37.33 102.83
N ARG A 2 28.52 36.56 102.67
CA ARG A 2 29.18 36.34 101.35
C ARG A 2 28.59 35.21 100.48
N LEU A 3 27.81 34.29 101.05
CA LEU A 3 27.21 33.17 100.29
C LEU A 3 26.01 33.62 99.42
N GLU A 4 25.25 34.62 99.86
CA GLU A 4 24.11 35.15 99.09
C GLU A 4 24.55 35.97 97.87
N SER A 5 25.67 36.70 97.97
CA SER A 5 26.23 37.46 96.84
C SER A 5 26.75 36.53 95.74
N ILE A 6 27.39 35.42 96.11
CA ILE A 6 27.86 34.39 95.15
C ILE A 6 26.69 33.80 94.37
N ASN A 7 25.55 33.51 95.03
CA ASN A 7 24.36 32.96 94.37
C ASN A 7 23.72 33.96 93.39
N ILE A 8 23.71 35.25 93.73
CA ILE A 8 23.19 36.31 92.85
C ILE A 8 24.10 36.50 91.63
N GLU A 9 25.42 36.47 91.82
CA GLU A 9 26.40 36.57 90.72
C GLU A 9 26.24 35.43 89.71
N TYR A 10 26.09 34.18 90.17
CA TYR A 10 25.80 33.04 89.29
C TYR A 10 24.48 33.17 88.54
N LEU A 11 23.43 33.71 89.16
CA LEU A 11 22.14 33.94 88.51
C LEU A 11 22.26 34.97 87.38
N VAL A 12 23.01 36.05 87.61
CA VAL A 12 23.28 37.08 86.58
C VAL A 12 24.09 36.50 85.42
N VAL A 13 25.11 35.69 85.70
CA VAL A 13 25.91 35.02 84.65
C VAL A 13 25.05 34.03 83.85
N ALA A 14 24.18 33.26 84.52
CA ALA A 14 23.27 32.33 83.85
C ALA A 14 22.28 33.06 82.92
N MET A 15 21.71 34.19 83.37
CA MET A 15 20.86 35.07 82.55
C MET A 15 21.61 35.65 81.35
N ALA A 16 22.84 36.12 81.55
CA ALA A 16 23.67 36.65 80.47
C ALA A 16 24.01 35.57 79.43
N ALA A 17 24.35 34.36 79.88
CA ALA A 17 24.58 33.21 79.00
C ALA A 17 23.32 32.80 78.23
N MET A 18 22.16 32.83 78.86
CA MET A 18 20.87 32.56 78.22
C MET A 18 20.54 33.58 77.13
N ILE A 19 20.79 34.87 77.39
CA ILE A 19 20.61 35.94 76.40
C ILE A 19 21.58 35.77 75.24
N LEU A 20 22.86 35.47 75.50
CA LEU A 20 23.86 35.20 74.46
C LEU A 20 23.47 33.99 73.59
N TYR A 21 22.95 32.93 74.20
CA TYR A 21 22.47 31.75 73.47
C TYR A 21 21.30 32.09 72.55
N LEU A 22 20.33 32.90 73.02
CA LEU A 22 19.21 33.35 72.20
C LEU A 22 19.68 34.21 71.02
N LEU A 23 20.62 35.13 71.24
CA LEU A 23 21.19 35.94 70.16
C LEU A 23 21.90 35.07 69.12
N TYR A 24 22.68 34.08 69.55
CA TYR A 24 23.33 33.12 68.66
C TYR A 24 22.30 32.31 67.84
N TYR A 25 21.24 31.84 68.49
CA TYR A 25 20.17 31.09 67.84
C TYR A 25 19.44 31.92 66.78
N VAL A 26 19.06 33.16 67.12
CA VAL A 26 18.38 34.08 66.19
C VAL A 26 19.27 34.40 65.00
N PHE A 27 20.55 34.74 65.23
CA PHE A 27 21.48 35.07 64.15
C PHE A 27 21.68 33.90 63.16
N THR A 28 21.83 32.68 63.68
CA THR A 28 21.97 31.47 62.86
C THR A 28 20.70 31.18 62.07
N LYS A 29 19.53 31.36 62.69
CA LYS A 29 18.23 31.17 62.04
C LYS A 29 17.96 32.22 60.97
N ASP A 30 18.24 33.50 61.23
CA ASP A 30 18.06 34.59 60.27
C ASP A 30 18.91 34.40 59.02
N ALA A 31 20.15 33.93 59.17
CA ALA A 31 21.01 33.59 58.03
C ALA A 31 20.37 32.49 57.16
N GLN A 32 19.73 31.50 57.77
CA GLN A 32 19.05 30.41 57.07
C GLN A 32 17.76 30.88 56.38
N TYR A 33 16.94 31.71 57.04
CA TYR A 33 15.72 32.27 56.45
C TYR A 33 16.02 33.18 55.26
N ASN A 34 17.04 34.04 55.37
CA ASN A 34 17.47 34.90 54.27
C ASN A 34 17.93 34.11 53.05
N LYS A 35 18.63 32.99 53.24
CA LYS A 35 19.04 32.11 52.14
C LYS A 35 17.84 31.48 51.44
N ASN A 36 16.86 31.00 52.20
CA ASN A 36 15.67 30.36 51.65
C ASN A 36 14.78 31.37 50.90
N ILE A 37 14.60 32.58 51.43
CA ILE A 37 13.83 33.65 50.77
C ILE A 37 14.46 34.04 49.44
N ARG A 38 15.79 34.19 49.39
CA ARG A 38 16.50 34.46 48.13
C ARG A 38 16.31 33.35 47.11
N SER A 39 16.44 32.09 47.53
CA SER A 39 16.24 30.95 46.64
C SER A 39 14.83 30.90 46.06
N VAL A 40 13.80 31.14 46.89
CA VAL A 40 12.40 31.19 46.43
C VAL A 40 12.17 32.36 45.47
N ALA A 41 12.74 33.53 45.77
CA ALA A 41 12.64 34.70 44.89
C ALA A 41 13.28 34.42 43.51
N THR A 42 14.46 33.79 43.47
CA THR A 42 15.12 33.42 42.21
C THR A 42 14.29 32.42 41.41
N VAL A 43 13.74 31.37 42.04
CA VAL A 43 12.88 30.41 41.35
C VAL A 43 11.60 31.08 40.83
N ALA A 44 11.00 31.99 41.60
CA ALA A 44 9.82 32.73 41.15
C ALA A 44 10.13 33.66 39.95
N GLU A 45 11.30 34.30 39.95
CA GLU A 45 11.77 35.12 38.83
C GLU A 45 12.00 34.29 37.57
N GLU A 46 12.66 33.14 37.70
CA GLU A 46 12.93 32.22 36.59
C GLU A 46 11.62 31.66 35.99
N LEU A 47 10.69 31.22 36.85
CA LEU A 47 9.35 30.78 36.41
C LEU A 47 8.60 31.89 35.68
N ASN A 48 8.63 33.13 36.19
CA ASN A 48 7.96 34.25 35.53
C ASN A 48 8.55 34.55 34.15
N LYS A 49 9.89 34.46 34.03
CA LYS A 49 10.61 34.62 32.78
C LYS A 49 10.25 33.52 31.77
N GLU A 50 10.19 32.26 32.22
CA GLU A 50 9.78 31.14 31.38
C GLU A 50 8.32 31.26 30.91
N ILE A 51 7.40 31.64 31.81
CA ILE A 51 6.00 31.90 31.46
C ILE A 51 5.91 32.99 30.39
N PHE A 52 6.68 34.07 30.53
CA PHE A 52 6.74 35.13 29.54
C PHE A 52 7.24 34.62 28.18
N TYR A 53 8.35 33.87 28.15
CA TYR A 53 8.86 33.30 26.90
C TYR A 53 7.89 32.31 26.27
N LEU A 54 7.22 31.49 27.08
CA LEU A 54 6.24 30.53 26.60
C LEU A 54 5.03 31.24 26.00
N LYS A 55 4.51 32.26 26.69
CA LYS A 55 3.42 33.12 26.19
C LYS A 55 3.81 33.82 24.88
N LYS A 56 5.04 34.32 24.79
CA LYS A 56 5.57 34.94 23.57
C LYS A 56 5.66 33.93 22.43
N LYS A 57 6.26 32.76 22.64
CA LYS A 57 6.34 31.68 21.64
C LYS A 57 4.95 31.24 21.18
N LEU A 58 3.98 31.12 22.10
CA LEU A 58 2.61 30.76 21.77
C LEU A 58 1.95 31.84 20.91
N THR A 59 2.13 33.11 21.28
CA THR A 59 1.60 34.25 20.51
C THR A 59 2.23 34.30 19.12
N ASP A 60 3.56 34.18 19.02
CA ASP A 60 4.30 34.14 17.77
C ASP A 60 3.85 32.96 16.90
N THR A 61 3.64 31.79 17.50
CA THR A 61 3.10 30.61 16.81
C THR A 61 1.68 30.87 16.31
N GLN A 62 0.82 31.47 17.13
CA GLN A 62 -0.55 31.80 16.74
C GLN A 62 -0.59 32.85 15.64
N THR A 63 0.29 33.86 15.67
CA THR A 63 0.40 34.85 14.59
C THR A 63 0.95 34.23 13.33
N ASN A 64 1.94 33.35 13.42
CA ASN A 64 2.44 32.61 12.27
C ASN A 64 1.37 31.69 11.67
N ILE A 65 0.58 31.01 12.50
CA ILE A 65 -0.57 30.23 12.04
C ILE A 65 -1.56 31.17 11.34
N LYS A 66 -1.97 32.30 11.94
CA LYS A 66 -2.91 33.24 11.31
C LYS A 66 -2.38 33.89 10.02
N GLN A 67 -1.08 34.15 9.94
CA GLN A 67 -0.42 34.70 8.75
C GLN A 67 -0.27 33.67 7.64
N ASN A 68 0.04 32.41 7.97
CA ASN A 68 0.10 31.30 7.00
C ASN A 68 -1.29 30.70 6.69
N SER A 69 -2.29 30.91 7.54
CA SER A 69 -3.68 30.46 7.37
C SER A 69 -4.62 31.54 6.81
N SER A 70 -4.08 32.70 6.41
CA SER A 70 -4.75 33.60 5.48
C SER A 70 -4.26 33.22 4.08
N ARG A 71 -4.93 32.41 3.26
CA ARG A 71 -6.36 32.27 2.96
C ARG A 71 -6.61 30.89 2.34
N MET A 72 -7.24 29.97 3.07
CA MET A 72 -8.21 29.09 2.42
C MET A 72 -9.43 29.11 3.31
N SER A 73 -10.51 29.75 2.86
CA SER A 73 -11.81 29.54 3.50
C SER A 73 -12.14 28.06 3.46
N ASP A 74 -12.97 27.56 4.39
CA ASP A 74 -13.41 26.16 4.35
C ASP A 74 -13.95 25.79 2.95
N GLU A 75 -14.61 26.73 2.26
CA GLU A 75 -15.03 26.65 0.85
C GLU A 75 -13.86 26.44 -0.13
N GLU A 76 -12.75 27.15 0.01
CA GLU A 76 -11.55 26.95 -0.81
C GLU A 76 -10.91 25.59 -0.53
N ILE A 77 -10.95 25.10 0.72
CA ILE A 77 -10.49 23.74 1.06
C ILE A 77 -11.36 22.70 0.37
N TYR A 78 -12.69 22.84 0.42
CA TYR A 78 -13.59 21.94 -0.28
C TYR A 78 -13.37 21.98 -1.80
N GLN A 79 -13.17 23.15 -2.39
CA GLN A 79 -12.91 23.29 -3.82
C GLN A 79 -11.57 22.68 -4.24
N GLU A 80 -10.52 22.85 -3.44
CA GLU A 80 -9.21 22.28 -3.77
C GLU A 80 -9.21 20.75 -3.58
N VAL A 81 -9.90 20.25 -2.57
CA VAL A 81 -10.13 18.81 -2.39
C VAL A 81 -10.93 18.24 -3.57
N GLU A 82 -12.00 18.91 -3.98
CA GLU A 82 -12.81 18.49 -5.12
C GLU A 82 -11.99 18.49 -6.42
N ARG A 83 -11.17 19.54 -6.65
CA ARG A 83 -10.25 19.60 -7.79
C ARG A 83 -9.23 18.47 -7.76
N THR A 84 -8.58 18.25 -6.62
CA THR A 84 -7.56 17.20 -6.47
C THR A 84 -8.17 15.82 -6.68
N VAL A 85 -9.36 15.57 -6.13
CA VAL A 85 -10.10 14.32 -6.34
C VAL A 85 -10.49 14.17 -7.81
N TYR A 86 -11.00 15.22 -8.44
CA TYR A 86 -11.36 15.20 -9.86
C TYR A 86 -10.15 14.92 -10.75
N ASP A 87 -9.01 15.55 -10.49
CA ASP A 87 -7.76 15.36 -11.22
C ASP A 87 -7.17 13.95 -11.05
N MET A 88 -7.43 13.30 -9.91
CA MET A 88 -7.06 11.89 -9.70
C MET A 88 -8.05 10.91 -10.34
N VAL A 89 -9.36 11.17 -10.26
CA VAL A 89 -10.41 10.26 -10.73
C VAL A 89 -10.56 10.29 -12.25
N LYS A 90 -10.44 11.46 -12.88
CA LYS A 90 -10.56 11.63 -14.34
C LYS A 90 -9.62 10.75 -15.16
N PRO A 91 -8.29 10.70 -14.91
CA PRO A 91 -7.39 9.84 -15.67
C PRO A 91 -7.68 8.35 -15.44
N ILE A 92 -8.16 7.97 -14.25
CA ILE A 92 -8.58 6.60 -13.96
C ILE A 92 -9.81 6.23 -14.81
N SER A 93 -10.83 7.10 -14.84
CA SER A 93 -12.04 6.89 -15.65
C SER A 93 -11.70 6.76 -17.14
N VAL A 94 -10.82 7.62 -17.66
CA VAL A 94 -10.34 7.52 -19.05
C VAL A 94 -9.58 6.22 -19.28
N SER A 95 -8.76 5.78 -18.33
CA SER A 95 -8.00 4.52 -18.44
C SER A 95 -8.92 3.30 -18.44
N ILE A 96 -9.97 3.30 -17.62
CA ILE A 96 -11.00 2.24 -17.62
C ILE A 96 -11.73 2.19 -18.95
N LYS A 97 -12.14 3.34 -19.50
CA LYS A 97 -12.79 3.39 -20.81
C LYS A 97 -11.89 2.85 -21.93
N ARG A 98 -10.60 3.16 -21.92
CA ARG A 98 -9.63 2.61 -22.88
C ARG A 98 -9.45 1.10 -22.72
N LEU A 99 -9.50 0.58 -21.49
CA LEU A 99 -9.47 -0.85 -21.23
C LEU A 99 -10.71 -1.54 -21.80
N GLU A 100 -11.90 -0.96 -21.60
CA GLU A 100 -13.16 -1.45 -22.18
C GLU A 100 -13.09 -1.50 -23.71
N GLU A 101 -12.65 -0.41 -24.35
CA GLU A 101 -12.44 -0.35 -25.81
C GLU A 101 -11.43 -1.42 -26.28
N SER A 102 -10.36 -1.64 -25.51
CA SER A 102 -9.35 -2.66 -25.82
C SER A 102 -9.90 -4.08 -25.71
N ILE A 103 -10.73 -4.35 -24.71
CA ILE A 103 -11.39 -5.65 -24.53
C ILE A 103 -12.33 -5.93 -25.71
N HIS A 104 -13.15 -4.96 -26.12
CA HIS A 104 -14.02 -5.13 -27.28
C HIS A 104 -13.25 -5.35 -28.59
N MET A 105 -12.10 -4.69 -28.79
CA MET A 105 -11.23 -4.99 -29.93
C MET A 105 -10.67 -6.42 -29.87
N ILE A 106 -10.28 -6.89 -28.69
CA ILE A 106 -9.79 -8.26 -28.50
C ILE A 106 -10.90 -9.27 -28.81
N GLU A 107 -12.13 -9.05 -28.32
CA GLU A 107 -13.29 -9.90 -28.62
C GLU A 107 -13.51 -10.00 -30.13
N GLY A 108 -13.56 -8.86 -30.84
CA GLY A 108 -13.71 -8.86 -32.30
C GLY A 108 -12.56 -9.54 -33.04
N HIS A 109 -11.32 -9.38 -32.56
CA HIS A 109 -10.17 -10.09 -33.13
C HIS A 109 -10.23 -11.61 -32.91
N ILE A 110 -10.66 -12.05 -31.72
CA ILE A 110 -10.84 -13.47 -31.40
C ILE A 110 -11.93 -14.05 -32.29
N GLU A 111 -13.06 -13.37 -32.44
CA GLU A 111 -14.17 -13.84 -33.27
C GLU A 111 -13.78 -13.94 -34.75
N SER A 112 -13.06 -12.94 -35.27
CA SER A 112 -12.51 -12.98 -36.64
C SER A 112 -11.51 -14.14 -36.85
N ARG A 113 -10.61 -14.35 -35.88
CA ARG A 113 -9.66 -15.47 -35.90
C ARG A 113 -10.37 -16.82 -35.81
N LEU A 114 -11.38 -16.93 -34.96
CA LEU A 114 -12.17 -18.14 -34.80
C LEU A 114 -12.93 -18.45 -36.09
N SER A 115 -13.59 -17.47 -36.70
CA SER A 115 -14.27 -17.61 -38.00
C SER A 115 -13.30 -18.02 -39.11
N SER A 116 -12.10 -17.43 -39.14
CA SER A 116 -11.05 -17.80 -40.11
C SER A 116 -10.55 -19.22 -39.89
N LEU A 117 -10.40 -19.65 -38.64
CA LEU A 117 -10.05 -21.02 -38.29
C LEU A 117 -11.17 -21.99 -38.64
N GLU A 118 -12.44 -21.67 -38.36
CA GLU A 118 -13.58 -22.49 -38.76
C GLU A 118 -13.66 -22.64 -40.28
N SER A 119 -13.47 -21.55 -41.03
CA SER A 119 -13.41 -21.58 -42.50
C SER A 119 -12.23 -22.41 -43.00
N GLY A 120 -11.05 -22.22 -42.42
CA GLY A 120 -9.85 -23.00 -42.73
C GLY A 120 -10.04 -24.49 -42.43
N VAL A 121 -10.64 -24.83 -41.30
CA VAL A 121 -10.94 -26.21 -40.90
C VAL A 121 -12.03 -26.81 -41.79
N LYS A 122 -13.05 -26.04 -42.24
CA LYS A 122 -14.02 -26.50 -43.24
C LYS A 122 -13.40 -26.73 -44.63
N GLN A 123 -12.30 -26.07 -44.95
CA GLN A 123 -11.53 -26.34 -46.17
C GLN A 123 -10.55 -27.51 -45.97
N ILE A 124 -10.03 -27.68 -44.75
CA ILE A 124 -9.13 -28.76 -44.34
C ILE A 124 -9.90 -30.01 -43.91
N SER A 125 -11.24 -30.00 -43.82
CA SER A 125 -12.05 -31.21 -43.86
C SER A 125 -11.91 -31.82 -45.25
N ILE A 126 -10.76 -32.47 -45.37
CA ILE A 126 -10.36 -33.60 -46.16
C ILE A 126 -11.56 -34.12 -46.94
N PRO A 127 -11.46 -34.24 -48.28
CA PRO A 127 -12.45 -35.02 -49.02
C PRO A 127 -12.47 -36.39 -48.37
N ALA A 128 -13.50 -36.65 -47.55
CA ALA A 128 -13.86 -38.00 -47.17
C ALA A 128 -14.02 -38.71 -48.50
N SER A 129 -13.04 -39.55 -48.78
CA SER A 129 -12.85 -40.31 -50.00
C SER A 129 -14.12 -40.40 -50.84
N ILE A 130 -14.11 -39.70 -51.98
CA ILE A 130 -15.07 -39.98 -53.05
C ILE A 130 -15.01 -41.48 -53.45
N HIS A 131 -13.97 -42.20 -53.01
CA HIS A 131 -13.73 -43.63 -53.20
C HIS A 131 -13.86 -44.51 -51.94
N GLY A 132 -14.42 -44.04 -50.81
CA GLY A 132 -14.52 -44.88 -49.59
C GLY A 132 -15.32 -46.17 -49.78
N ASN A 133 -16.30 -46.16 -50.69
CA ASN A 133 -17.03 -47.35 -51.12
C ASN A 133 -16.19 -48.26 -52.03
N ASP A 134 -15.26 -47.68 -52.79
CA ASP A 134 -14.38 -48.43 -53.69
C ASP A 134 -13.27 -49.14 -52.91
N ASP A 135 -12.84 -48.62 -51.75
CA ASP A 135 -11.83 -49.28 -50.89
C ASP A 135 -12.29 -50.66 -50.40
N GLU A 136 -13.51 -50.78 -49.89
CA GLU A 136 -14.09 -52.07 -49.47
C GLU A 136 -14.29 -53.02 -50.66
N LYS A 137 -14.64 -52.47 -51.83
CA LYS A 137 -14.84 -53.23 -53.06
C LYS A 137 -13.52 -53.74 -53.64
N ILE A 138 -12.45 -52.95 -53.59
CA ILE A 138 -11.07 -53.37 -53.93
C ILE A 138 -10.66 -54.54 -53.04
N ILE A 139 -10.87 -54.43 -51.73
CA ILE A 139 -10.50 -55.46 -50.75
C ILE A 139 -11.25 -56.77 -51.02
N SER A 140 -12.56 -56.70 -51.29
CA SER A 140 -13.38 -57.88 -51.56
C SER A 140 -13.03 -58.57 -52.88
N LEU A 141 -12.86 -57.82 -53.97
CA LEU A 141 -12.46 -58.36 -55.28
C LEU A 141 -11.05 -58.98 -55.23
N TYR A 142 -10.11 -58.35 -54.50
CA TYR A 142 -8.76 -58.89 -54.34
C TYR A 142 -8.76 -60.19 -53.52
N LYS A 143 -9.56 -60.26 -52.44
CA LYS A 143 -9.75 -61.50 -51.66
C LYS A 143 -10.39 -62.63 -52.46
N GLN A 144 -11.19 -62.31 -53.47
CA GLN A 144 -11.78 -63.28 -54.42
C GLN A 144 -10.78 -63.75 -55.49
N GLY A 145 -9.54 -63.27 -55.48
CA GLY A 145 -8.48 -63.67 -56.41
C GLY A 145 -8.45 -62.86 -57.71
N VAL A 146 -9.18 -61.75 -57.80
CA VAL A 146 -9.17 -60.87 -58.98
C VAL A 146 -7.86 -60.07 -59.02
N GLY A 147 -7.21 -60.05 -60.18
CA GLY A 147 -5.93 -59.36 -60.38
C GLY A 147 -6.06 -57.83 -60.31
N LEU A 148 -5.00 -57.15 -59.86
CA LEU A 148 -4.98 -55.68 -59.69
C LEU A 148 -5.36 -54.90 -60.95
N GLU A 149 -4.96 -55.38 -62.13
CA GLU A 149 -5.28 -54.78 -63.44
C GLU A 149 -6.78 -54.80 -63.72
N THR A 150 -7.47 -55.87 -63.33
CA THR A 150 -8.91 -56.03 -63.56
C THR A 150 -9.69 -55.15 -62.60
N ILE A 151 -9.29 -55.12 -61.32
CA ILE A 151 -9.91 -54.24 -60.30
C ILE A 151 -9.78 -52.77 -60.70
N SER A 152 -8.59 -52.36 -61.17
CA SER A 152 -8.34 -50.99 -61.65
C SER A 152 -9.25 -50.61 -62.82
N LYS A 153 -9.44 -51.52 -63.78
CA LYS A 153 -10.33 -51.28 -64.94
C LYS A 153 -11.81 -51.27 -64.56
N GLU A 154 -12.22 -52.12 -63.64
CA GLU A 154 -13.63 -52.29 -63.24
C GLU A 154 -14.12 -51.15 -62.34
N LEU A 155 -13.25 -50.63 -61.49
CA LEU A 155 -13.56 -49.50 -60.59
C LEU A 155 -13.14 -48.16 -61.17
N HIS A 156 -12.60 -48.12 -62.40
CA HIS A 156 -12.12 -46.90 -63.07
C HIS A 156 -11.10 -46.07 -62.25
N ILE A 157 -10.34 -46.73 -61.39
CA ILE A 157 -9.31 -46.14 -60.53
C ILE A 157 -7.93 -46.58 -60.99
N SER A 158 -6.91 -45.80 -60.64
CA SER A 158 -5.53 -46.12 -61.06
C SER A 158 -5.02 -47.39 -60.38
N LYS A 159 -4.17 -48.16 -61.07
CA LYS A 159 -3.50 -49.34 -60.48
C LYS A 159 -2.71 -49.00 -59.21
N ALA A 160 -2.10 -47.82 -59.17
CA ALA A 160 -1.35 -47.34 -58.01
C ALA A 160 -2.25 -47.15 -56.78
N GLU A 161 -3.50 -46.73 -56.99
CA GLU A 161 -4.49 -46.52 -55.93
C GLU A 161 -5.03 -47.84 -55.39
N VAL A 162 -5.29 -48.83 -56.26
CA VAL A 162 -5.59 -50.22 -55.86
C VAL A 162 -4.46 -50.80 -55.01
N GLU A 163 -3.20 -50.61 -55.42
CA GLU A 163 -2.05 -51.11 -54.67
C GLU A 163 -1.86 -50.39 -53.32
N PHE A 164 -2.14 -49.09 -53.28
CA PHE A 164 -2.09 -48.29 -52.06
C PHE A 164 -3.13 -48.75 -51.02
N VAL A 165 -4.38 -48.98 -51.45
CA VAL A 165 -5.46 -49.49 -50.59
C VAL A 165 -5.13 -50.88 -50.03
N LEU A 166 -4.55 -51.76 -50.85
CA LEU A 166 -4.16 -53.09 -50.37
C LEU A 166 -3.01 -53.06 -49.35
N LYS A 167 -2.05 -52.14 -49.52
CA LYS A 167 -0.92 -51.96 -48.60
C LYS A 167 -1.35 -51.34 -47.28
N ILE A 168 -2.20 -50.30 -47.29
CA ILE A 168 -2.66 -49.64 -46.06
C ILE A 168 -3.51 -50.58 -45.20
N ASN A 169 -4.24 -51.50 -45.84
CA ASN A 169 -5.05 -52.53 -45.17
C ASN A 169 -4.28 -53.83 -44.84
N LYS A 170 -2.97 -53.89 -45.10
CA LYS A 170 -2.10 -55.06 -44.82
C LYS A 170 -2.54 -56.37 -45.49
N ILE A 171 -3.17 -56.28 -46.66
CA ILE A 171 -3.62 -57.44 -47.44
C ILE A 171 -2.55 -57.87 -48.47
N LYS A 172 -1.61 -56.97 -48.78
CA LYS A 172 -0.42 -57.22 -49.60
C LYS A 172 0.76 -56.42 -49.06
#